data_AF-A0A669BWD8-F1
#
_entry.id   AF-A0A669BWD8-F1
#
_cell.length_a   1.000
_cell.length_b   1.000
_cell.length_c   1.000
_cell.angle_alpha   90.00
_cell.angle_beta   90.00
_cell.angle_gamma   90.00
#
_symmetry.space_group_name_H-M   'P 1'
#
loop_
_entity.id
_entity.type
_entity.pdbx_description
1 polymer ?
#
loop_
_entity_poly.entity_id
_entity_poly.type
_entity_poly.pdbx_seq_one_letter_code
_entity_poly.pdbx_strand_id
1 'polypeptide(L)'
;MVRNSVYGSNVLLSILKHDLTDHDTFMVLLQTLSFIICSERVLFTHITNVLFVLFVFMFMLCLKTFLLNAVLHRNIISPCWRVTMYGAPVDLSFKNISSLTDTWIEEPNSGLRPLKRNSEMKYLSCSLRLNNNNITDLHDLQKTVSHFLAQPAHLTWLDLSFNKIAHIDHVLCELRELRVLYLHGNSIFILSEVDRLGVLAHLHTITLHGNVIETNKAYRNRVISVLPRLKTMDFSAITRQERVLAKIWHQSNSRCRSSKVNQ
;
A
#
# COMPACT_ATOMS: atom_id res chain seq x y z
N MET A 1 -26.67 -52.19 -22.53
CA MET A 1 -25.44 -52.10 -21.70
C MET A 1 -25.68 -51.11 -20.57
N VAL A 2 -26.27 -51.57 -19.48
CA VAL A 2 -26.65 -50.80 -18.28
C VAL A 2 -25.50 -50.87 -17.25
N ARG A 3 -24.31 -50.37 -17.60
CA ARG A 3 -23.14 -50.42 -16.68
C ARG A 3 -22.39 -49.11 -16.44
N ASN A 4 -22.73 -48.01 -17.13
CA ASN A 4 -22.01 -46.73 -16.97
C ASN A 4 -22.73 -45.65 -16.14
N SER A 5 -24.00 -45.83 -15.76
CA SER A 5 -24.75 -44.82 -14.98
C SER A 5 -24.47 -44.87 -13.46
N VAL A 6 -23.90 -45.97 -12.97
CA VAL A 6 -23.67 -46.19 -11.53
C VAL A 6 -22.34 -45.58 -11.05
N TYR A 7 -21.43 -45.19 -11.95
CA TYR A 7 -20.17 -44.56 -11.58
C TYR A 7 -20.31 -43.07 -11.27
N GLY A 8 -21.16 -42.32 -11.99
CA GLY A 8 -21.34 -40.88 -11.77
C GLY A 8 -22.12 -40.53 -10.50
N SER A 9 -23.11 -41.34 -10.14
CA SER A 9 -23.96 -41.14 -8.97
C SER A 9 -23.23 -41.45 -7.65
N ASN A 10 -22.32 -42.43 -7.64
CA ASN A 10 -21.52 -42.77 -6.45
C ASN A 10 -20.41 -41.74 -6.14
N VAL A 11 -19.85 -41.07 -7.15
CA VAL A 11 -18.86 -40.02 -6.95
C VAL A 11 -19.50 -38.79 -6.31
N LEU A 12 -20.67 -38.36 -6.79
CA LEU A 12 -21.41 -37.22 -6.24
C LEU A 12 -21.85 -37.45 -4.79
N LEU A 13 -22.25 -38.68 -4.45
CA LEU A 13 -22.66 -39.06 -3.10
C LEU A 13 -21.46 -39.20 -2.13
N SER A 14 -20.27 -39.53 -2.64
CA SER A 14 -19.04 -39.57 -1.83
C SER A 14 -18.53 -38.18 -1.44
N ILE A 15 -18.74 -37.19 -2.32
CA ILE A 15 -18.28 -35.81 -2.09
C ILE A 15 -19.23 -35.07 -1.13
N LEU A 16 -20.53 -35.40 -1.14
CA LEU A 16 -21.52 -34.84 -0.20
C LEU A 16 -21.35 -35.29 1.26
N LYS A 17 -20.46 -36.26 1.56
CA LYS A 17 -20.19 -36.73 2.92
C LYS A 17 -19.00 -36.05 3.61
N HIS A 18 -18.25 -35.20 2.91
CA HIS A 18 -17.12 -34.47 3.51
C HIS A 18 -17.51 -33.01 3.80
N ASP A 19 -17.09 -32.52 4.96
CA ASP A 19 -17.32 -31.17 5.46
C ASP A 19 -16.88 -30.11 4.43
N LEU A 20 -17.84 -29.32 3.92
CA LEU A 20 -17.65 -28.26 2.92
C LEU A 20 -17.13 -26.95 3.53
N THR A 21 -16.16 -27.04 4.43
CA THR A 21 -15.52 -25.86 5.06
C THR A 21 -14.22 -25.46 4.38
N ASP A 22 -13.69 -26.29 3.49
CA ASP A 22 -12.45 -26.03 2.75
C ASP A 22 -12.72 -25.44 1.35
N HIS A 23 -12.10 -24.29 1.06
CA HIS A 23 -12.26 -23.51 -0.17
C HIS A 23 -11.84 -24.29 -1.41
N ASP A 24 -10.83 -25.15 -1.28
CA ASP A 24 -10.30 -25.92 -2.41
C ASP A 24 -11.24 -27.06 -2.81
N THR A 25 -11.94 -27.65 -1.83
CA THR A 25 -12.96 -28.68 -2.08
C THR A 25 -14.18 -28.09 -2.80
N PHE A 26 -14.56 -26.84 -2.49
CA PHE A 26 -15.64 -26.12 -3.17
C PHE A 26 -15.31 -25.76 -4.62
N MET A 27 -14.08 -25.34 -4.89
CA MET A 27 -13.63 -25.03 -6.26
C MET A 27 -13.57 -26.27 -7.16
N VAL A 28 -13.15 -27.42 -6.61
CA VAL A 28 -13.18 -28.71 -7.33
C VAL A 28 -14.62 -29.16 -7.62
N LEU A 29 -15.57 -28.92 -6.69
CA LEU A 29 -16.99 -29.20 -6.91
C LEU A 29 -17.57 -28.34 -8.05
N LEU A 30 -17.21 -27.06 -8.10
CA LEU A 30 -17.64 -26.14 -9.17
C LEU A 30 -17.07 -26.53 -10.53
N GLN A 31 -15.79 -26.93 -10.59
CA GLN A 31 -15.18 -27.39 -11.84
C GLN A 31 -15.80 -28.71 -12.32
N THR A 32 -16.04 -29.67 -11.43
CA THR A 32 -16.66 -30.96 -11.78
C THR A 32 -18.13 -30.80 -12.19
N LEU A 33 -18.90 -29.94 -11.52
CA LEU A 33 -20.26 -29.57 -11.95
C LEU A 33 -20.27 -28.87 -13.31
N SER A 34 -19.31 -27.98 -13.58
CA SER A 34 -19.21 -27.33 -14.90
C SER A 34 -18.89 -28.34 -16.03
N PHE A 35 -18.11 -29.38 -15.73
CA PHE A 35 -17.75 -30.42 -16.69
C PHE A 35 -18.93 -31.34 -17.02
N ILE A 36 -19.72 -31.69 -16.00
CA ILE A 36 -20.95 -32.50 -16.16
C ILE A 36 -21.99 -31.72 -16.98
N ILE A 37 -22.18 -30.43 -16.70
CA ILE A 37 -23.10 -29.55 -17.45
C ILE A 37 -22.65 -29.40 -18.92
N CYS A 38 -21.34 -29.46 -19.19
CA CYS A 38 -20.80 -29.32 -20.54
C CYS A 38 -20.84 -30.64 -21.36
N SER A 39 -20.82 -31.80 -20.69
CA SER A 39 -20.71 -33.12 -21.33
C SER A 39 -22.05 -33.73 -21.78
N GLU A 40 -23.20 -33.27 -21.26
CA GLU A 40 -24.53 -33.75 -21.69
C GLU A 40 -25.29 -32.66 -22.45
N ARG A 41 -24.80 -32.32 -23.64
CA ARG A 41 -25.67 -31.70 -24.66
C ARG A 41 -26.50 -32.79 -25.30
N VAL A 42 -27.65 -33.11 -24.71
CA VAL A 42 -28.92 -33.47 -25.37
C VAL A 42 -29.89 -33.86 -24.26
N LEU A 43 -31.09 -33.25 -24.29
CA LEU A 43 -32.28 -33.58 -23.51
C LEU A 43 -32.54 -32.76 -22.22
N PHE A 44 -32.65 -31.43 -22.30
CA PHE A 44 -33.42 -30.69 -21.27
C PHE A 44 -34.02 -29.37 -21.78
N THR A 45 -35.02 -29.47 -22.67
CA THR A 45 -35.82 -28.31 -23.10
C THR A 45 -36.99 -27.96 -22.16
N HIS A 46 -37.15 -28.62 -21.01
CA HIS A 46 -38.24 -28.31 -20.05
C HIS A 46 -37.82 -28.08 -18.59
N ILE A 47 -36.53 -28.14 -18.22
CA ILE A 47 -36.02 -27.85 -16.85
C ILE A 47 -35.27 -26.50 -16.76
N THR A 48 -35.30 -25.69 -17.81
CA THR A 48 -34.52 -24.45 -17.86
C THR A 48 -35.04 -23.34 -16.94
N ASN A 49 -36.33 -23.31 -16.59
CA ASN A 49 -36.85 -22.21 -15.76
C ASN A 49 -36.72 -22.47 -14.25
N VAL A 50 -37.03 -23.68 -13.77
CA VAL A 50 -37.03 -23.95 -12.32
C VAL A 50 -35.62 -24.11 -11.77
N LEU A 51 -34.73 -24.79 -12.50
CA LEU A 51 -33.35 -25.02 -12.07
C LEU A 51 -32.51 -23.74 -12.15
N PHE A 52 -32.76 -22.88 -13.14
CA PHE A 52 -32.11 -21.57 -13.25
C PHE A 52 -32.57 -20.62 -12.13
N VAL A 53 -33.87 -20.60 -11.81
CA VAL A 53 -34.39 -19.80 -10.69
C VAL A 53 -33.83 -20.30 -9.34
N LEU A 54 -33.74 -21.62 -9.14
CA LEU A 54 -33.10 -22.20 -7.95
C LEU A 54 -31.60 -21.88 -7.86
N PHE A 55 -30.88 -21.90 -8.98
CA PHE A 55 -29.45 -21.55 -9.04
C PHE A 55 -29.22 -20.07 -8.71
N VAL A 56 -30.01 -19.16 -9.30
CA VAL A 56 -29.95 -17.72 -8.99
C VAL A 56 -30.34 -17.47 -7.54
N PHE A 57 -31.34 -18.18 -7.00
CA PHE A 57 -31.75 -18.05 -5.60
C PHE A 57 -30.66 -18.55 -4.64
N MET A 58 -30.03 -19.70 -4.91
CA MET A 58 -28.91 -20.21 -4.12
C MET A 58 -27.67 -19.32 -4.21
N PHE A 59 -27.36 -18.75 -5.39
CA PHE A 59 -26.28 -17.79 -5.55
C PHE A 59 -26.54 -16.49 -4.77
N MET A 60 -27.77 -15.97 -4.82
CA MET A 60 -28.18 -14.81 -4.03
C MET A 60 -28.18 -15.08 -2.53
N LEU A 61 -28.56 -16.29 -2.09
CA LEU A 61 -28.50 -16.69 -0.68
C LEU A 61 -27.06 -16.88 -0.19
N CYS A 62 -26.18 -17.43 -1.05
CA CYS A 62 -24.76 -17.56 -0.79
C CYS A 62 -24.06 -16.19 -0.76
N LEU A 63 -24.40 -15.27 -1.67
CA LEU A 63 -23.91 -13.90 -1.64
C LEU A 63 -24.43 -13.14 -0.41
N LYS A 64 -25.69 -13.35 -0.01
CA LYS A 64 -26.26 -12.79 1.22
C LYS A 64 -25.54 -13.32 2.45
N THR A 65 -25.27 -14.62 2.54
CA THR A 65 -24.56 -15.22 3.68
C THR A 65 -23.08 -14.84 3.70
N PHE A 66 -22.43 -14.71 2.54
CA PHE A 66 -21.07 -14.17 2.43
C PHE A 66 -21.00 -12.70 2.86
N LEU A 67 -21.95 -11.87 2.42
CA LEU A 67 -22.05 -10.48 2.86
C LEU A 67 -22.44 -10.36 4.33
N LEU A 68 -23.34 -11.20 4.84
CA LEU A 68 -23.74 -11.21 6.24
C LEU A 68 -22.58 -11.67 7.14
N ASN A 69 -21.82 -12.70 6.74
CA ASN A 69 -20.62 -13.14 7.44
C ASN A 69 -19.49 -12.10 7.34
N ALA A 70 -19.34 -11.42 6.20
CA ALA A 70 -18.40 -10.30 6.06
C ALA A 70 -18.78 -9.08 6.93
N VAL A 71 -20.07 -8.91 7.23
CA VAL A 71 -20.58 -7.87 8.15
C VAL A 71 -20.51 -8.32 9.61
N LEU A 72 -20.79 -9.59 9.92
CA LEU A 72 -20.75 -10.14 11.28
C LEU A 72 -19.32 -10.31 11.81
N HIS A 73 -18.35 -10.65 10.95
CA HIS A 73 -16.94 -10.72 11.35
C HIS A 73 -16.30 -9.34 11.62
N ARG A 74 -17.01 -8.24 11.32
CA ARG A 74 -16.62 -6.88 11.77
C ARG A 74 -17.04 -6.56 13.21
N ASN A 75 -17.92 -7.34 13.82
CA ASN A 75 -18.58 -6.96 15.09
C ASN A 75 -18.13 -7.74 16.33
N ILE A 76 -17.10 -8.61 16.24
CA ILE A 76 -16.61 -9.37 17.40
C ILE A 76 -15.08 -9.32 17.49
N ILE A 77 -14.50 -8.12 17.48
CA ILE A 77 -13.13 -7.86 17.94
C ILE A 77 -13.13 -6.46 18.59
N SER A 78 -12.96 -6.43 19.92
CA SER A 78 -12.50 -5.33 20.79
C SER A 78 -12.39 -3.91 20.17
N PRO A 79 -13.12 -2.90 20.68
CA PRO A 79 -13.36 -1.62 19.99
C PRO A 79 -12.27 -0.54 20.11
N CYS A 80 -11.00 -0.87 20.41
CA CYS A 80 -10.00 0.18 20.73
C CYS A 80 -8.80 0.31 19.77
N TRP A 81 -8.48 -0.67 18.92
CA TRP A 81 -7.21 -0.63 18.15
C TRP A 81 -7.33 -0.74 16.62
N ARG A 82 -8.55 -0.88 16.06
CA ARG A 82 -8.76 -0.98 14.60
C ARG A 82 -9.18 0.32 13.90
N VAL A 83 -9.31 1.43 14.64
CA VAL A 83 -9.85 2.69 14.13
C VAL A 83 -8.77 3.78 14.18
N THR A 84 -7.83 3.81 13.21
CA THR A 84 -7.12 5.04 12.80
C THR A 84 -6.15 4.89 11.60
N MET A 85 -5.89 3.70 11.04
CA MET A 85 -4.95 3.59 9.89
C MET A 85 -5.40 4.29 8.59
N TYR A 86 -6.64 4.79 8.51
CA TYR A 86 -7.22 5.35 7.28
C TYR A 86 -7.98 6.67 7.50
N GLY A 87 -7.44 7.56 8.34
CA GLY A 87 -7.91 8.94 8.40
C GLY A 87 -7.78 9.65 7.03
N ALA A 88 -8.61 10.66 6.78
CA ALA A 88 -8.39 11.53 5.62
C ALA A 88 -7.02 12.22 5.75
N PRO A 89 -6.26 12.43 4.66
CA PRO A 89 -4.99 13.12 4.74
C PRO A 89 -5.19 14.57 5.19
N VAL A 90 -4.34 15.04 6.10
CA VAL A 90 -4.27 16.46 6.45
C VAL A 90 -3.65 17.18 5.27
N ASP A 91 -4.43 18.02 4.60
CA ASP A 91 -4.05 18.62 3.33
C ASP A 91 -3.69 20.10 3.48
N LEU A 92 -2.40 20.43 3.44
CA LEU A 92 -1.87 21.79 3.48
C LEU A 92 -1.21 22.15 2.14
N SER A 93 -1.68 21.56 1.05
CA SER A 93 -1.17 21.85 -0.29
C SER A 93 -1.64 23.20 -0.82
N PHE A 94 -0.84 23.83 -1.69
CA PHE A 94 -1.17 25.10 -2.36
C PHE A 94 -1.47 26.28 -1.42
N LYS A 95 -0.82 26.31 -0.26
CA LYS A 95 -0.98 27.37 0.76
C LYS A 95 0.09 28.45 0.70
N ASN A 96 1.00 28.38 -0.27
CA ASN A 96 2.14 29.29 -0.41
C ASN A 96 3.04 29.33 0.85
N ILE A 97 3.08 28.23 1.61
CA ILE A 97 3.85 28.10 2.84
C ILE A 97 5.34 28.19 2.52
N SER A 98 6.08 29.05 3.22
CA SER A 98 7.54 29.16 3.10
C SER A 98 8.26 28.55 4.29
N SER A 99 7.76 28.80 5.51
CA SER A 99 8.25 28.19 6.74
C SER A 99 7.23 27.20 7.30
N LEU A 100 7.72 26.09 7.86
CA LEU A 100 6.86 25.11 8.53
C LEU A 100 6.14 25.68 9.76
N THR A 101 6.62 26.77 10.35
CA THR A 101 5.94 27.50 11.43
C THR A 101 4.65 28.17 10.97
N ASP A 102 4.61 28.65 9.73
CA ASP A 102 3.45 29.36 9.16
C ASP A 102 2.25 28.42 9.03
N THR A 103 2.53 27.11 8.94
CA THR A 103 1.49 26.10 8.82
C THR A 103 0.57 26.07 10.04
N TRP A 104 1.02 26.47 11.22
CA TRP A 104 0.24 26.25 12.46
C TRP A 104 -1.04 27.07 12.53
N ILE A 105 -1.12 28.14 11.74
CA ILE A 105 -2.28 29.03 11.64
C ILE A 105 -3.23 28.57 10.51
N GLU A 106 -2.70 27.85 9.53
CA GLU A 106 -3.44 27.43 8.34
C GLU A 106 -4.41 26.28 8.64
N GLU A 107 -5.65 26.44 8.18
CA GLU A 107 -6.60 25.34 8.17
C GLU A 107 -6.34 24.40 6.99
N PRO A 108 -6.29 23.07 7.21
CA PRO A 108 -6.19 22.09 6.15
C PRO A 108 -7.37 22.17 5.17
N ASN A 109 -7.07 22.00 3.89
CA ASN A 109 -8.04 21.94 2.81
C ASN A 109 -9.08 20.84 3.07
N SER A 110 -10.34 21.16 2.79
CA SER A 110 -11.43 20.18 2.88
C SER A 110 -11.33 19.17 1.75
N GLY A 111 -11.03 17.92 2.09
CA GLY A 111 -11.09 16.80 1.14
C GLY A 111 -12.49 16.18 1.05
N LEU A 112 -12.66 15.23 0.11
CA LEU A 112 -13.88 14.43 -0.04
C LEU A 112 -14.26 13.64 1.23
N ARG A 113 -13.26 13.32 2.06
CA ARG A 113 -13.45 12.65 3.34
C ARG A 113 -13.24 13.65 4.47
N PRO A 114 -14.22 13.84 5.38
CA PRO A 114 -14.06 14.72 6.51
C PRO A 114 -12.90 14.31 7.41
N LEU A 115 -12.10 15.29 7.82
CA LEU A 115 -11.07 15.13 8.83
C LEU A 115 -11.72 15.01 10.21
N LYS A 116 -11.37 13.95 10.96
CA LYS A 116 -11.84 13.76 12.33
C LYS A 116 -10.80 14.30 13.31
N ARG A 117 -11.25 14.97 14.37
CA ARG A 117 -10.41 15.48 15.44
C ARG A 117 -10.68 14.75 16.76
N ASN A 118 -9.66 14.66 17.62
CA ASN A 118 -9.81 14.20 19.00
C ASN A 118 -10.26 15.35 19.93
N SER A 119 -10.37 15.08 21.23
CA SER A 119 -10.71 16.08 22.25
C SER A 119 -9.70 17.24 22.36
N GLU A 120 -8.47 17.04 21.89
CA GLU A 120 -7.39 18.05 21.87
C GLU A 120 -7.37 18.85 20.56
N MET A 121 -8.40 18.74 19.71
CA MET A 121 -8.47 19.37 18.39
C MET A 121 -7.40 18.92 17.39
N LYS A 122 -6.71 17.81 17.65
CA LYS A 122 -5.73 17.20 16.73
C LYS A 122 -6.38 16.20 15.79
N TYR A 123 -5.84 16.10 14.58
CA TYR A 123 -6.35 15.23 13.53
C TYR A 123 -6.00 13.76 13.76
N LEU A 124 -7.02 12.90 13.66
CA LEU A 124 -6.88 11.45 13.67
C LEU A 124 -6.50 10.96 12.27
N SER A 125 -5.27 11.27 11.85
CA SER A 125 -4.73 10.91 10.54
C SER A 125 -3.29 10.43 10.63
N CYS A 126 -2.88 9.63 9.63
CA CYS A 126 -1.52 9.12 9.45
C CYS A 126 -0.89 9.64 8.15
N SER A 127 -1.50 10.65 7.53
CA SER A 127 -1.10 11.19 6.23
C SER A 127 -1.07 12.71 6.25
N LEU A 128 0.03 13.29 5.78
CA LEU A 128 0.23 14.74 5.71
C LEU A 128 0.66 15.16 4.30
N ARG A 129 -0.04 16.13 3.71
CA ARG A 129 0.28 16.75 2.43
C ARG A 129 0.76 18.16 2.64
N LEU A 130 1.94 18.45 2.14
CA LEU A 130 2.58 19.76 2.12
C LEU A 130 3.05 20.11 0.69
N ASN A 131 2.49 19.43 -0.32
CA ASN A 131 2.90 19.60 -1.71
C ASN A 131 2.53 20.98 -2.28
N ASN A 132 3.26 21.43 -3.30
CA ASN A 132 3.02 22.71 -3.99
C ASN A 132 3.06 23.91 -3.03
N ASN A 133 4.14 24.00 -2.27
CA ASN A 133 4.46 25.13 -1.40
C ASN A 133 5.88 25.63 -1.71
N ASN A 134 6.40 26.54 -0.89
CA ASN A 134 7.74 27.11 -1.03
C ASN A 134 8.69 26.66 0.08
N ILE A 135 8.46 25.48 0.67
CA ILE A 135 9.22 24.99 1.82
C ILE A 135 10.66 24.72 1.39
N THR A 136 11.62 25.30 2.11
CA THR A 136 13.06 25.11 1.89
C THR A 136 13.71 24.25 2.97
N ASP A 137 13.25 24.38 4.21
CA ASP A 137 13.81 23.75 5.41
C ASP A 137 12.77 22.86 6.11
N LEU A 138 13.23 21.72 6.64
CA LEU A 138 12.43 20.71 7.33
C LEU A 138 12.69 20.65 8.85
N HIS A 139 13.56 21.50 9.40
CA HIS A 139 13.91 21.50 10.84
C HIS A 139 12.70 21.41 11.81
N ASP A 140 11.61 22.11 11.53
CA ASP A 140 10.40 22.14 12.35
C ASP A 140 9.35 21.08 11.97
N LEU A 141 9.66 20.15 11.07
CA LEU A 141 8.72 19.14 10.59
C LEU A 141 8.13 18.30 11.72
N GLN A 142 8.94 17.90 12.71
CA GLN A 142 8.43 17.14 13.87
C GLN A 142 7.42 17.94 14.69
N LYS A 143 7.67 19.24 14.89
CA LYS A 143 6.75 20.13 15.60
C LYS A 143 5.46 20.30 14.81
N THR A 144 5.55 20.53 13.50
CA THR A 144 4.39 20.63 12.61
C THR A 144 3.56 19.34 12.58
N VAL A 145 4.19 18.18 12.47
CA VAL A 145 3.49 16.88 12.52
C VAL A 145 2.80 16.69 13.89
N SER A 146 3.46 17.07 14.99
CA SER A 146 2.91 16.97 16.35
C SER A 146 1.80 17.98 16.66
N HIS A 147 1.83 19.14 16.00
CA HIS A 147 0.79 20.16 16.05
C HIS A 147 -0.51 19.66 15.42
N PHE A 148 -0.40 19.05 14.24
CA PHE A 148 -1.57 18.61 13.48
C PHE A 148 -2.08 17.23 13.87
N LEU A 149 -1.21 16.25 14.09
CA LEU A 149 -1.61 14.85 14.24
C LEU A 149 -1.73 14.44 15.70
N ALA A 150 -2.79 13.69 16.02
CA ALA A 150 -2.98 13.12 17.35
C ALA A 150 -1.93 12.03 17.66
N GLN A 151 -1.41 11.34 16.64
CA GLN A 151 -0.39 10.29 16.75
C GLN A 151 0.76 10.55 15.75
N PRO A 152 1.64 11.53 16.02
CA PRO A 152 2.71 11.92 15.08
C PRO A 152 3.69 10.78 14.78
N ALA A 153 3.94 9.90 15.75
CA ALA A 153 4.80 8.73 15.59
C ALA A 153 4.28 7.70 14.56
N HIS A 154 2.98 7.73 14.25
CA HIS A 154 2.32 6.83 13.30
C HIS A 154 2.13 7.46 11.91
N LEU A 155 2.87 8.53 11.57
CA LEU A 155 2.83 9.10 10.23
C LEU A 155 3.36 8.07 9.21
N THR A 156 2.51 7.66 8.29
CA THR A 156 2.82 6.63 7.28
C THR A 156 3.01 7.20 5.88
N TRP A 157 2.41 8.36 5.60
CA TRP A 157 2.40 8.95 4.26
C TRP A 157 2.71 10.45 4.37
N LEU A 158 3.75 10.90 3.69
CA LEU A 158 4.19 12.28 3.68
C LEU A 158 4.46 12.73 2.25
N ASP A 159 3.80 13.82 1.85
CA ASP A 159 3.98 14.43 0.54
C ASP A 159 4.57 15.84 0.66
N LEU A 160 5.82 15.96 0.23
CA LEU A 160 6.61 17.19 0.19
C LEU A 160 6.95 17.57 -1.27
N SER A 161 6.22 17.02 -2.25
CA SER A 161 6.49 17.27 -3.66
C SER A 161 6.25 18.73 -4.08
N PHE A 162 6.93 19.19 -5.13
CA PHE A 162 6.80 20.57 -5.63
C PHE A 162 7.05 21.62 -4.53
N ASN A 163 8.20 21.51 -3.86
CA ASN A 163 8.72 22.47 -2.90
C ASN A 163 10.12 22.93 -3.33
N LYS A 164 10.87 23.61 -2.46
CA LYS A 164 12.23 24.12 -2.72
C LYS A 164 13.27 23.46 -1.83
N ILE A 165 13.04 22.21 -1.44
CA ILE A 165 13.91 21.47 -0.52
C ILE A 165 15.22 21.13 -1.23
N ALA A 166 16.33 21.61 -0.69
CA ALA A 166 17.67 21.37 -1.26
C ALA A 166 18.40 20.18 -0.62
N HIS A 167 17.98 19.79 0.59
CA HIS A 167 18.65 18.78 1.41
C HIS A 167 17.66 17.79 2.02
N ILE A 168 18.04 16.51 2.07
CA ILE A 168 17.29 15.49 2.84
C ILE A 168 17.75 15.54 4.30
N ASP A 169 16.99 16.25 5.13
CA ASP A 169 17.32 16.49 6.54
C ASP A 169 17.11 15.25 7.43
N HIS A 170 17.88 15.15 8.52
CA HIS A 170 17.84 14.05 9.49
C HIS A 170 16.47 13.92 10.17
N VAL A 171 15.71 15.01 10.27
CA VAL A 171 14.33 15.03 10.79
C VAL A 171 13.41 13.99 10.12
N LEU A 172 13.64 13.67 8.85
CA LEU A 172 12.88 12.64 8.13
C LEU A 172 13.18 11.22 8.65
N CYS A 173 14.36 11.01 9.24
CA CYS A 173 14.79 9.70 9.79
C CYS A 173 14.09 9.36 11.10
N GLU A 174 13.50 10.35 11.77
CA GLU A 174 12.76 10.17 13.02
C GLU A 174 11.33 9.63 12.78
N LEU A 175 10.81 9.75 11.55
CA LEU A 175 9.49 9.25 11.15
C LEU A 175 9.52 7.73 10.89
N ARG A 176 9.71 6.93 11.95
CA ARG A 176 9.99 5.48 11.85
C ARG A 176 8.92 4.65 11.14
N GLU A 177 7.65 5.06 11.23
CA GLU A 177 6.51 4.37 10.60
C GLU A 177 6.25 4.81 9.16
N LEU A 178 7.10 5.67 8.59
CA LEU A 178 6.90 6.19 7.24
C LEU A 178 7.01 5.07 6.18
N ARG A 179 5.99 4.99 5.33
CA ARG A 179 5.82 3.97 4.28
C ARG A 179 5.91 4.56 2.89
N VAL A 180 5.41 5.78 2.73
CA VAL A 180 5.37 6.51 1.47
C VAL A 180 5.90 7.92 1.67
N LEU A 181 6.89 8.31 0.89
CA LEU A 181 7.52 9.62 0.93
C LEU A 181 7.60 10.21 -0.49
N TYR A 182 6.98 11.36 -0.71
CA TYR A 182 7.11 12.08 -1.98
C TYR A 182 7.99 13.30 -1.83
N LEU A 183 9.07 13.35 -2.61
CA LEU A 183 10.07 14.42 -2.63
C LEU A 183 10.36 14.90 -4.06
N HIS A 184 9.56 14.49 -5.06
CA HIS A 184 9.77 14.90 -6.44
C HIS A 184 9.50 16.39 -6.68
N GLY A 185 10.13 16.97 -7.70
CA GLY A 185 10.00 18.40 -8.01
C GLY A 185 10.54 19.29 -6.89
N ASN A 186 11.68 18.92 -6.31
CA ASN A 186 12.43 19.71 -5.33
C ASN A 186 13.83 20.03 -5.90
N SER A 187 14.71 20.60 -5.08
CA SER A 187 16.06 21.02 -5.48
C SER A 187 17.16 20.15 -4.85
N ILE A 188 16.87 18.91 -4.50
CA ILE A 188 17.83 18.01 -3.84
C ILE A 188 18.98 17.74 -4.81
N PHE A 189 20.21 18.05 -4.39
CA PHE A 189 21.38 17.98 -5.26
C PHE A 189 22.47 17.00 -4.79
N ILE A 190 22.44 16.56 -3.53
CA ILE A 190 23.44 15.65 -2.97
C ILE A 190 22.90 14.22 -2.90
N LEU A 191 23.37 13.35 -3.80
CA LEU A 191 22.90 11.95 -3.87
C LEU A 191 23.19 11.15 -2.58
N SER A 192 24.27 11.45 -1.86
CA SER A 192 24.62 10.75 -0.63
C SER A 192 23.68 11.03 0.53
N GLU A 193 22.85 12.07 0.46
CA GLU A 193 21.87 12.34 1.53
C GLU A 193 20.74 11.32 1.58
N VAL A 194 20.49 10.63 0.46
CA VAL A 194 19.54 9.51 0.43
C VAL A 194 19.94 8.42 1.42
N ASP A 195 21.24 8.25 1.71
CA ASP A 195 21.76 7.28 2.68
C ASP A 195 21.11 7.42 4.06
N ARG A 196 20.73 8.64 4.46
CA ARG A 196 20.07 8.94 5.74
C ARG A 196 18.72 8.21 5.85
N LEU A 197 18.00 8.10 4.74
CA LEU A 197 16.70 7.42 4.68
C LEU A 197 16.79 5.90 4.88
N GLY A 198 18.00 5.31 4.83
CA GLY A 198 18.23 3.88 5.06
C GLY A 198 17.74 3.36 6.42
N VAL A 199 17.56 4.26 7.38
CA VAL A 199 17.05 3.98 8.74
C VAL A 199 15.54 3.67 8.74
N LEU A 200 14.80 4.08 7.71
CA LEU A 200 13.35 3.94 7.62
C LEU A 200 12.95 2.52 7.18
N ALA A 201 12.75 1.64 8.16
CA ALA A 201 12.50 0.22 7.93
C ALA A 201 11.16 -0.10 7.24
N HIS A 202 10.18 0.82 7.26
CA HIS A 202 8.87 0.60 6.65
C HIS A 202 8.70 1.28 5.29
N LEU A 203 9.68 2.08 4.86
CA LEU A 203 9.61 2.85 3.63
C LEU A 203 9.65 1.92 2.41
N HIS A 204 8.55 1.89 1.67
CA HIS A 204 8.40 1.05 0.48
C HIS A 204 8.08 1.83 -0.79
N THR A 205 7.74 3.12 -0.69
CA THR A 205 7.49 3.96 -1.86
C THR A 205 8.17 5.30 -1.69
N ILE A 206 8.96 5.69 -2.69
CA ILE A 206 9.63 6.99 -2.74
C ILE A 206 9.54 7.60 -4.14
N THR A 207 9.43 8.92 -4.21
CA THR A 207 9.58 9.68 -5.46
C THR A 207 10.59 10.81 -5.26
N LEU A 208 11.54 10.91 -6.17
CA LEU A 208 12.70 11.79 -6.12
C LEU A 208 13.05 12.38 -7.50
N HIS A 209 12.36 12.00 -8.59
CA HIS A 209 12.48 12.63 -9.91
C HIS A 209 12.22 14.15 -9.87
N GLY A 210 12.70 14.88 -10.87
CA GLY A 210 12.62 16.33 -10.91
C GLY A 210 13.50 17.02 -9.86
N ASN A 211 14.48 16.31 -9.30
CA ASN A 211 15.54 16.86 -8.46
C ASN A 211 16.89 16.81 -9.19
N VAL A 212 17.85 17.63 -8.78
CA VAL A 212 19.20 17.67 -9.39
C VAL A 212 19.91 16.32 -9.31
N ILE A 213 19.66 15.52 -8.26
CA ILE A 213 20.21 14.16 -8.11
C ILE A 213 19.85 13.20 -9.26
N GLU A 214 18.76 13.43 -9.99
CA GLU A 214 18.32 12.59 -11.11
C GLU A 214 19.35 12.57 -12.26
N THR A 215 20.12 13.66 -12.41
CA THR A 215 21.19 13.77 -13.44
C THR A 215 22.34 12.77 -13.22
N ASN A 216 22.47 12.22 -12.02
CA ASN A 216 23.54 11.29 -11.69
C ASN A 216 23.23 9.89 -12.23
N LYS A 217 24.12 9.32 -13.05
CA LYS A 217 23.99 7.96 -13.60
C LYS A 217 23.84 6.87 -12.53
N ALA A 218 24.35 7.11 -11.32
CA ALA A 218 24.25 6.19 -10.19
C ALA A 218 22.97 6.37 -9.36
N TYR A 219 22.12 7.35 -9.67
CA TYR A 219 20.94 7.73 -8.90
C TYR A 219 20.09 6.51 -8.50
N ARG A 220 19.54 5.79 -9.47
CA ARG A 220 18.66 4.64 -9.23
C ARG A 220 19.35 3.52 -8.45
N ASN A 221 20.58 3.16 -8.82
CA ASN A 221 21.34 2.11 -8.13
C ASN A 221 21.66 2.47 -6.69
N ARG A 222 22.00 3.75 -6.43
CA ARG A 222 22.28 4.24 -5.08
C ARG A 222 21.04 4.17 -4.21
N VAL A 223 19.90 4.72 -4.67
CA VAL A 223 18.64 4.69 -3.92
C VAL A 223 18.22 3.26 -3.60
N ILE A 224 18.24 2.35 -4.59
CA ILE A 224 17.86 0.94 -4.39
C ILE A 224 18.83 0.24 -3.42
N SER A 225 20.12 0.56 -3.47
CA SER A 225 21.11 -0.03 -2.55
C SER A 225 20.93 0.40 -1.10
N VAL A 226 20.52 1.65 -0.88
CA VAL A 226 20.30 2.24 0.44
C VAL A 226 18.96 1.78 1.03
N LEU A 227 17.93 1.65 0.19
CA LEU A 227 16.57 1.33 0.60
C LEU A 227 16.17 -0.08 0.14
N PRO A 228 16.64 -1.15 0.79
CA PRO A 228 16.43 -2.52 0.31
C PRO A 228 14.97 -2.98 0.35
N ARG A 229 14.12 -2.32 1.15
CA ARG A 229 12.68 -2.63 1.31
C ARG A 229 11.79 -1.86 0.35
N LEU A 230 12.37 -0.98 -0.48
CA LEU A 230 11.65 -0.15 -1.43
C LEU A 230 10.97 -1.03 -2.49
N LYS A 231 9.65 -0.89 -2.68
CA LYS A 231 8.86 -1.58 -3.71
C LYS A 231 8.74 -0.75 -4.98
N THR A 232 8.54 0.56 -4.83
CA THR A 232 8.37 1.50 -5.94
C THR A 232 9.26 2.72 -5.77
N MET A 233 9.88 3.14 -6.87
CA MET A 233 10.72 4.33 -6.99
C MET A 233 10.32 5.09 -8.25
N ASP A 234 9.99 6.38 -8.13
CA ASP A 234 9.61 7.24 -9.27
C ASP A 234 8.52 6.62 -10.15
N PHE A 235 7.46 6.12 -9.49
CA PHE A 235 6.33 5.43 -10.13
C PHE A 235 6.68 4.11 -10.86
N SER A 236 7.96 3.70 -10.83
CA SER A 236 8.43 2.42 -11.38
C SER A 236 8.60 1.38 -10.27
N ALA A 237 8.15 0.15 -10.50
CA ALA A 237 8.37 -0.95 -9.59
C ALA A 237 9.84 -1.41 -9.63
N ILE A 238 10.41 -1.74 -8.48
CA ILE A 238 11.79 -2.24 -8.39
C ILE A 238 11.79 -3.75 -8.58
N THR A 239 12.41 -4.17 -9.66
CA THR A 239 12.58 -5.57 -10.03
C THR A 239 13.64 -6.27 -9.18
N ARG A 240 13.61 -7.61 -9.15
CA ARG A 240 14.64 -8.40 -8.45
C ARG A 240 16.02 -8.20 -9.08
N GLN A 241 16.09 -8.07 -10.40
CA GLN A 241 17.31 -7.85 -11.17
C GLN A 241 17.98 -6.54 -10.75
N GLU A 242 17.22 -5.45 -10.67
CA GLU A 242 17.75 -4.15 -10.21
C GLU A 242 18.31 -4.21 -8.79
N ARG A 243 17.69 -4.98 -7.88
CA ARG A 243 18.25 -5.17 -6.53
C ARG A 243 19.59 -5.87 -6.54
N VAL A 244 19.73 -6.91 -7.37
CA VAL A 244 21.01 -7.63 -7.50
C VAL A 244 22.09 -6.71 -8.06
N LEU A 245 21.76 -5.96 -9.11
CA LEU A 245 22.68 -4.99 -9.72
C LEU A 245 23.09 -3.88 -8.74
N ALA A 246 22.12 -3.32 -8.00
CA ALA A 246 22.38 -2.30 -6.99
C ALA A 246 23.29 -2.83 -5.86
N LYS A 247 23.12 -4.09 -5.45
CA LYS A 247 23.98 -4.74 -4.45
C LYS A 247 25.42 -4.91 -4.95
N ILE A 248 25.59 -5.38 -6.19
CA ILE A 248 26.93 -5.52 -6.82
C ILE A 248 27.60 -4.14 -6.94
N TRP A 249 26.85 -3.14 -7.41
CA TRP A 249 27.31 -1.75 -7.52
C TRP A 249 27.75 -1.16 -6.17
N HIS A 250 27.02 -1.47 -5.09
CA HIS A 250 27.39 -1.02 -3.75
C HIS A 250 28.69 -1.67 -3.25
N GLN A 251 28.86 -2.97 -3.51
CA GLN A 251 30.06 -3.72 -3.14
C GLN A 251 31.31 -3.28 -3.91
N SER A 252 31.18 -2.98 -5.21
CA SER A 252 32.32 -2.48 -6.01
C SER A 252 32.75 -1.09 -5.54
N ASN A 253 31.79 -0.20 -5.24
CA ASN A 253 32.09 1.15 -4.79
C ASN A 253 32.67 1.22 -3.36
N SER A 254 32.28 0.31 -2.47
CA SER A 254 32.88 0.22 -1.13
C SER A 254 34.32 -0.29 -1.17
N ARG A 255 34.61 -1.28 -2.03
CA ARG A 255 35.98 -1.77 -2.26
C ARG A 255 36.90 -0.69 -2.82
N CYS A 256 36.48 0.05 -3.84
CA CYS A 256 37.25 1.15 -4.42
C CYS A 256 37.48 2.35 -3.48
N ARG A 257 36.66 2.50 -2.43
CA ARG A 257 36.89 3.50 -1.38
C ARG A 257 37.95 3.05 -0.38
N SER A 258 37.96 1.76 0.00
CA SER A 258 38.95 1.23 0.96
C SER A 258 40.39 1.27 0.42
N SER A 259 40.58 1.14 -0.90
CA SER A 259 41.90 1.20 -1.53
C SER A 259 42.48 2.62 -1.64
N LYS A 260 41.64 3.66 -1.51
CA LYS A 260 42.07 5.08 -1.53
C LYS A 260 42.40 5.66 -0.14
N VAL A 261 42.04 4.96 0.93
CA VAL A 261 42.31 5.40 2.32
C VAL A 261 43.64 4.86 2.84
N ASN A 262 44.22 3.86 2.16
CA ASN A 262 45.50 3.23 2.52
C ASN A 262 46.68 3.73 1.66
N GLN A 263 46.58 4.92 1.06
CA GLN A 263 47.66 5.64 0.38
C GLN A 263 47.77 7.05 0.96
#